data_AF-A0A959CK91-F1
#
_entry.id   AF-A0A959CK91-F1
#
_cell.length_a   1.000
_cell.length_b   1.000
_cell.length_c   1.000
_cell.angle_alpha   90.00
_cell.angle_beta   90.00
_cell.angle_gamma   90.00
#
_symmetry.space_group_name_H-M   'P 1'
#
loop_
_entity.id
_entity.type
_entity.pdbx_description
1 polymer ?
#
loop_
_entity_poly.entity_id
_entity_poly.type
_entity_poly.pdbx_seq_one_letter_code
_entity_poly.pdbx_strand_id
1 'polypeptide(L)'
;QVYLHKTVLAAERMLIAALLRARALAKQGRRPPASPPLAFFLEHEPTREDFTRNRDELLGQFAQLDDFDIVSGLKSWMAAEDKLLAFLSSSIINRRLFRLEFRNKPFDEAYLQDVRRDILAWSGLEAEALDYLVIRGKESNSAYTKSKDEISILHKNGQVLPMSQSTDYDLQSRAVTKYFLCYPKIA
;
A
#
# COMPACT_ATOMS: atom_id res chain seq x y z
N GLN A 1 -17.79 -5.84 2.96
CA GLN A 1 -16.49 -5.72 3.67
C GLN A 1 -15.63 -4.72 2.87
N VAL A 2 -15.34 -3.53 3.41
CA VAL A 2 -14.74 -2.40 2.65
C VAL A 2 -13.20 -2.44 2.65
N TYR A 3 -12.57 -2.79 3.78
CA TYR A 3 -11.11 -2.70 3.99
C TYR A 3 -10.27 -3.67 3.15
N LEU A 4 -10.79 -4.84 2.78
CA LEU A 4 -10.07 -5.83 1.95
C LEU A 4 -10.62 -5.91 0.52
N HIS A 5 -11.19 -4.81 0.03
CA HIS A 5 -11.70 -4.78 -1.33
C HIS A 5 -10.53 -4.79 -2.34
N LYS A 6 -10.55 -5.77 -3.26
CA LYS A 6 -9.44 -6.03 -4.21
C LYS A 6 -8.95 -4.76 -4.92
N THR A 7 -9.89 -3.95 -5.38
CA THR A 7 -9.61 -2.72 -6.13
C THR A 7 -8.93 -1.64 -5.29
N VAL A 8 -9.27 -1.54 -4.00
CA VAL A 8 -8.66 -0.57 -3.07
C VAL A 8 -7.22 -0.97 -2.83
N LEU A 9 -6.98 -2.25 -2.52
CA LEU A 9 -5.63 -2.77 -2.33
C LEU A 9 -4.78 -2.63 -3.60
N ALA A 10 -5.34 -2.86 -4.78
CA ALA A 10 -4.62 -2.65 -6.03
C ALA A 10 -4.15 -1.19 -6.19
N ALA A 11 -5.05 -0.23 -5.96
CA ALA A 11 -4.73 1.19 -6.05
C ALA A 11 -3.68 1.62 -5.01
N GLU A 12 -3.81 1.15 -3.76
CA GLU A 12 -2.84 1.39 -2.69
C GLU A 12 -1.44 0.89 -3.08
N ARG A 13 -1.33 -0.36 -3.56
CA ARG A 13 -0.05 -0.96 -3.94
C ARG A 13 0.57 -0.23 -5.13
N MET A 14 -0.23 0.20 -6.11
CA MET A 14 0.24 1.02 -7.22
C MET A 14 0.75 2.38 -6.74
N LEU A 15 0.05 3.05 -5.82
CA LEU A 15 0.46 4.34 -5.27
C LEU A 15 1.80 4.23 -4.52
N ILE A 16 1.94 3.20 -3.68
CA ILE A 16 3.20 2.90 -3.00
C ILE A 16 4.32 2.70 -4.02
N ALA A 17 4.09 1.92 -5.08
CA ALA A 17 5.09 1.68 -6.12
C ALA A 17 5.50 2.98 -6.85
N ALA A 18 4.54 3.86 -7.17
CA ALA A 18 4.81 5.15 -7.79
C ALA A 18 5.67 6.05 -6.89
N LEU A 19 5.32 6.18 -5.60
CA LEU A 19 6.08 6.97 -4.63
C LEU A 19 7.49 6.41 -4.40
N LEU A 20 7.62 5.09 -4.31
CA LEU A 20 8.93 4.43 -4.19
C LEU A 20 9.80 4.66 -5.41
N ARG A 21 9.23 4.65 -6.62
CA ARG A 21 9.98 4.94 -7.87
C ARG A 21 10.38 6.41 -7.93
N ALA A 22 9.47 7.33 -7.62
CA ALA A 22 9.77 8.76 -7.56
C ALA A 22 10.92 9.06 -6.58
N ARG A 23 10.90 8.42 -5.40
CA ARG A 23 11.96 8.49 -4.41
C ARG A 23 13.28 7.91 -4.90
N ALA A 24 13.25 6.76 -5.58
CA ALA A 24 14.45 6.16 -6.15
C ALA A 24 15.11 7.08 -7.18
N LEU A 25 14.31 7.75 -8.02
CA LEU A 25 14.80 8.73 -9.00
C LEU A 25 15.38 9.97 -8.30
N ALA A 26 14.70 10.51 -7.28
CA ALA A 26 15.18 11.65 -6.52
C ALA A 26 16.56 11.36 -5.88
N LYS A 27 16.74 10.16 -5.30
CA LYS A 27 18.04 9.70 -4.77
C LYS A 27 19.13 9.54 -5.84
N GLN A 28 18.77 9.33 -7.10
CA GLN A 28 19.68 9.30 -8.24
C GLN A 28 19.97 10.70 -8.82
N GLY A 29 19.47 11.77 -8.19
CA GLY A 29 19.60 13.14 -8.66
C GLY A 29 18.58 13.55 -9.73
N ARG A 30 17.72 12.62 -10.18
CA ARG A 30 16.63 12.89 -11.12
C ARG A 30 15.39 13.29 -10.32
N ARG A 31 15.20 14.59 -10.09
CA ARG A 31 14.13 15.11 -9.22
C ARG A 31 12.78 15.14 -9.98
N PRO A 32 11.83 14.24 -9.69
CA PRO A 32 10.51 14.30 -10.30
C PRO A 32 9.79 15.56 -9.82
N PRO A 33 9.00 16.26 -10.67
CA PRO A 33 8.26 17.44 -10.24
C PRO A 33 7.33 17.11 -9.07
N ALA A 34 7.46 17.85 -7.96
CA ALA A 34 6.66 17.66 -6.76
C ALA A 34 6.50 19.01 -6.05
N SER A 35 5.47 19.15 -5.22
CA SER A 35 5.36 20.30 -4.32
C SER A 35 6.53 20.29 -3.31
N PRO A 36 6.92 21.44 -2.74
CA PRO A 36 7.99 21.51 -1.75
C PRO A 36 7.90 20.47 -0.61
N PRO A 37 6.74 20.27 0.06
CA PRO A 37 6.66 19.28 1.13
C PRO A 37 6.81 17.84 0.59
N LEU A 38 6.25 17.52 -0.58
CA LEU A 38 6.42 16.19 -1.18
C LEU A 38 7.87 15.94 -1.62
N ALA A 39 8.50 16.93 -2.25
CA ALA A 39 9.90 16.85 -2.65
C ALA A 39 10.82 16.59 -1.44
N PHE A 40 10.54 17.24 -0.30
CA PHE A 40 11.28 16.99 0.95
C PHE A 40 11.29 15.51 1.32
N PHE A 41 10.14 14.83 1.34
CA PHE A 41 10.05 13.39 1.69
C PHE A 41 10.47 12.43 0.57
N LEU A 42 10.56 12.89 -0.69
CA LEU A 42 11.16 12.11 -1.77
C LEU A 42 12.69 12.15 -1.71
N GLU A 43 13.27 13.24 -1.22
CA GLU A 43 14.73 13.42 -1.12
C GLU A 43 15.29 12.94 0.22
N HIS A 44 14.52 13.08 1.30
CA HIS A 44 14.92 12.74 2.66
C HIS A 44 14.11 11.55 3.17
N GLU A 45 14.78 10.59 3.81
CA GLU A 45 14.13 9.45 4.44
C GLU A 45 14.19 9.62 5.96
N PRO A 46 13.09 10.05 6.60
CA PRO A 46 13.07 10.28 8.03
C PRO A 46 13.45 9.02 8.82
N THR A 47 14.43 9.16 9.70
CA THR A 47 14.86 8.13 10.63
C THR A 47 14.38 8.44 12.05
N ARG A 48 14.49 7.47 12.95
CA ARG A 48 14.17 7.69 14.38
C ARG A 48 15.04 8.77 15.03
N GLU A 49 16.28 8.94 14.56
CA GLU A 49 17.17 9.97 15.07
C GLU A 49 16.69 11.37 14.68
N ASP A 50 16.15 11.53 13.47
CA ASP A 50 15.59 12.81 13.01
C ASP A 50 14.40 13.23 13.89
N PHE A 51 13.51 12.30 14.24
CA PHE A 51 12.44 12.58 15.21
C PHE A 51 12.93 13.00 16.61
N THR A 52 14.20 12.77 16.93
CA THR A 52 14.81 13.23 18.19
C THR A 52 15.48 14.59 18.02
N ARG A 53 16.11 14.86 16.85
CA ARG A 53 16.92 16.06 16.61
C ARG A 53 16.15 17.23 16.00
N ASN A 54 15.23 16.97 15.07
CA ASN A 54 14.52 17.98 14.27
C ASN A 54 13.02 17.68 14.16
N ARG A 55 12.42 17.21 15.26
CA ARG A 55 11.01 16.81 15.33
C ARG A 55 10.05 17.88 14.80
N ASP A 56 10.18 19.12 15.26
CA ASP A 56 9.21 20.17 14.96
C ASP A 56 9.24 20.58 13.49
N GLU A 57 10.44 20.65 12.90
CA GLU A 57 10.61 20.90 11.47
C GLU A 57 9.99 19.77 10.64
N LEU A 58 10.27 18.51 11.00
CA LEU A 58 9.75 17.36 10.29
C LEU A 58 8.21 17.28 10.36
N LEU A 59 7.64 17.55 11.53
CA LEU A 59 6.19 17.62 11.70
C LEU A 59 5.59 18.81 10.92
N GLY A 60 6.29 19.95 10.85
CA GLY A 60 5.88 21.10 10.05
C GLY A 60 5.88 20.82 8.54
N GLN A 61 6.86 20.07 8.04
CA GLN A 61 6.87 19.60 6.64
C GLN A 61 5.73 18.60 6.39
N PHE A 62 5.53 17.66 7.32
CA PHE A 62 4.46 16.67 7.20
C PHE A 62 3.06 17.29 7.24
N ALA A 63 2.85 18.29 8.10
CA ALA A 63 1.56 18.98 8.23
C ALA A 63 1.15 19.78 6.98
N GLN A 64 2.10 20.07 6.08
CA GLN A 64 1.84 20.71 4.80
C GLN A 64 1.51 19.71 3.69
N LEU A 65 1.66 18.41 3.92
CA LEU A 65 1.27 17.39 2.94
C LEU A 65 -0.22 17.10 3.02
N ASP A 66 -0.86 17.11 1.86
CA ASP A 66 -2.22 16.61 1.69
C ASP A 66 -2.41 15.80 0.39
N ASP A 67 -3.63 15.37 0.13
CA ASP A 67 -3.96 14.57 -1.04
C ASP A 67 -3.70 15.32 -2.37
N PHE A 68 -3.77 16.66 -2.38
CA PHE A 68 -3.50 17.45 -3.57
C PHE A 68 -2.03 17.40 -3.95
N ASP A 69 -1.11 17.38 -2.98
CA ASP A 69 0.33 17.21 -3.26
C ASP A 69 0.60 15.90 -4.00
N ILE A 70 0.00 14.81 -3.50
CA ILE A 70 0.15 13.48 -4.08
C ILE A 70 -0.46 13.42 -5.48
N VAL A 71 -1.69 13.92 -5.64
CA VAL A 71 -2.39 13.92 -6.93
C VAL A 71 -1.70 14.83 -7.94
N SER A 72 -1.20 15.98 -7.51
CA SER A 72 -0.43 16.91 -8.34
C SER A 72 0.86 16.25 -8.84
N GLY A 73 1.63 15.64 -7.93
CA GLY A 73 2.81 14.86 -8.27
C GLY A 73 2.51 13.79 -9.31
N LEU A 74 1.50 12.93 -9.05
CA LEU A 74 1.07 11.90 -10.00
C LEU A 74 0.71 12.47 -11.37
N LYS A 75 -0.05 13.58 -11.44
CA LYS A 75 -0.40 14.22 -12.72
C LYS A 75 0.84 14.70 -13.47
N SER A 76 1.79 15.34 -12.79
CA SER A 76 3.05 15.76 -13.40
C SER A 76 3.89 14.58 -13.87
N TRP A 77 3.89 13.48 -13.11
CA TRP A 77 4.69 12.29 -13.42
C TRP A 77 4.17 11.49 -14.60
N MET A 78 2.92 11.68 -15.04
CA MET A 78 2.39 11.04 -16.25
C MET A 78 3.24 11.30 -17.50
N ALA A 79 3.92 12.44 -17.55
CA ALA A 79 4.81 12.85 -18.64
C ALA A 79 6.30 12.74 -18.27
N ALA A 80 6.64 12.03 -17.18
CA ALA A 80 8.03 11.84 -16.78
C ALA A 80 8.81 11.05 -17.84
N GLU A 81 10.10 11.39 -18.00
CA GLU A 81 11.02 10.64 -18.87
C GLU A 81 11.18 9.18 -18.41
N ASP A 82 11.07 8.93 -17.11
CA ASP A 82 11.08 7.58 -16.56
C ASP A 82 9.79 6.85 -16.92
N LYS A 83 9.88 5.93 -17.89
CA LYS A 83 8.73 5.18 -18.43
C LYS A 83 7.95 4.43 -17.35
N LEU A 84 8.63 3.87 -16.34
CA LEU A 84 7.97 3.16 -15.25
C LEU A 84 7.15 4.12 -14.38
N LEU A 85 7.74 5.23 -13.94
CA LEU A 85 7.03 6.25 -13.17
C LEU A 85 5.85 6.83 -13.95
N ALA A 86 6.05 7.14 -15.24
CA ALA A 86 5.01 7.63 -16.13
C ALA A 86 3.86 6.63 -16.29
N PHE A 87 4.18 5.35 -16.46
CA PHE A 87 3.19 4.28 -16.56
C PHE A 87 2.38 4.12 -15.27
N LEU A 88 3.03 4.04 -14.11
CA LEU A 88 2.36 3.89 -12.81
C LEU A 88 1.43 5.08 -12.55
N SER A 89 1.94 6.30 -12.75
CA SER A 89 1.20 7.53 -12.48
C SER A 89 0.01 7.69 -13.43
N SER A 90 0.21 7.44 -14.72
CA SER A 90 -0.87 7.43 -15.72
C SER A 90 -1.92 6.37 -15.42
N SER A 91 -1.51 5.21 -14.91
CA SER A 91 -2.42 4.12 -14.56
C SER A 91 -3.30 4.47 -13.36
N ILE A 92 -2.73 5.14 -12.34
CA ILE A 92 -3.48 5.60 -11.17
C ILE A 92 -4.48 6.70 -11.57
N ILE A 93 -4.00 7.76 -12.24
CA ILE A 93 -4.84 8.92 -12.62
C ILE A 93 -5.98 8.52 -13.57
N ASN A 94 -5.71 7.65 -14.54
CA ASN A 94 -6.72 7.18 -15.50
C ASN A 94 -7.48 5.94 -15.00
N ARG A 95 -7.32 5.56 -13.72
CA ARG A 95 -7.99 4.40 -13.09
C ARG A 95 -7.80 3.09 -13.86
N ARG A 96 -6.67 2.92 -14.54
CA ARG A 96 -6.22 1.67 -15.17
C ARG A 96 -5.53 0.81 -14.13
N LEU A 97 -6.31 0.34 -13.16
CA LEU A 97 -5.79 -0.37 -12.00
C LEU A 97 -5.30 -1.76 -12.36
N PHE A 98 -4.25 -2.19 -11.66
CA PHE A 98 -3.68 -3.52 -11.74
C PHE A 98 -4.72 -4.59 -11.42
N ARG A 99 -4.50 -5.79 -11.94
CA ARG A 99 -5.21 -6.99 -11.53
C ARG A 99 -4.73 -7.38 -10.15
N LEU A 100 -5.66 -7.74 -9.27
CA LEU A 100 -5.35 -8.25 -7.94
C LEU A 100 -5.97 -9.63 -7.74
N GLU A 101 -5.12 -10.61 -7.45
CA GLU A 101 -5.49 -11.97 -7.11
C GLU A 101 -5.35 -12.20 -5.62
N PHE A 102 -6.28 -12.96 -5.04
CA PHE A 102 -6.20 -13.43 -3.67
C PHE A 102 -6.19 -14.95 -3.64
N ARG A 103 -5.36 -15.52 -2.76
CA ARG A 103 -5.34 -16.94 -2.43
C ARG A 103 -5.29 -17.10 -0.91
N ASN A 104 -5.85 -18.20 -0.39
CA ASN A 104 -5.73 -18.55 1.02
C ASN A 104 -4.37 -19.20 1.35
N LYS A 105 -3.58 -19.53 0.32
CA LYS A 105 -2.22 -20.07 0.41
C LYS A 105 -1.26 -19.18 -0.39
N PRO A 106 0.05 -19.23 -0.10
CA PRO A 106 1.05 -18.56 -0.93
C PRO A 106 0.93 -18.91 -2.42
N PHE A 107 1.38 -18.02 -3.29
CA PHE A 107 1.50 -18.29 -4.72
C PHE A 107 2.72 -19.16 -4.98
N ASP A 108 2.58 -20.11 -5.90
CA ASP A 108 3.67 -20.99 -6.31
C ASP A 108 4.74 -20.20 -7.08
N GLU A 109 6.03 -20.49 -6.83
CA GLU A 109 7.11 -19.74 -7.47
C GLU A 109 7.11 -19.89 -8.99
N ALA A 110 6.75 -21.07 -9.53
CA ALA A 110 6.60 -21.26 -10.98
C ALA A 110 5.57 -20.28 -11.58
N TYR A 111 4.42 -20.13 -10.93
CA TYR A 111 3.38 -19.19 -11.36
C TYR A 111 3.84 -17.73 -11.27
N LEU A 112 4.59 -17.37 -10.22
CA LEU A 112 5.16 -16.02 -10.09
C LEU A 112 6.19 -15.72 -11.20
N GLN A 113 7.02 -16.69 -11.56
CA GLN A 113 8.00 -16.53 -12.63
C GLN A 113 7.33 -16.38 -14.00
N ASP A 114 6.25 -17.15 -14.26
CA ASP A 114 5.46 -16.98 -15.47
C ASP A 114 4.87 -15.56 -15.57
N VAL A 115 4.24 -15.07 -14.49
CA VAL A 115 3.70 -13.71 -14.44
C VAL A 115 4.81 -12.66 -14.65
N ARG A 116 5.98 -12.82 -14.01
CA ARG A 116 7.11 -11.90 -14.19
C ARG A 116 7.60 -11.87 -15.64
N ARG A 117 7.73 -13.04 -16.28
CA ARG A 117 8.13 -13.16 -17.68
C ARG A 117 7.14 -12.44 -18.60
N ASP A 118 5.84 -12.70 -18.41
CA ASP A 118 4.79 -12.14 -19.25
C ASP A 118 4.72 -10.61 -19.10
N ILE A 119 4.86 -10.09 -17.89
CA ILE A 119 4.88 -8.64 -17.62
C ILE A 119 6.14 -7.98 -18.17
N LEU A 120 7.30 -8.63 -18.06
CA LEU A 120 8.54 -8.10 -18.63
C LEU A 120 8.43 -7.98 -20.15
N ALA A 121 7.95 -9.04 -20.81
CA ALA A 121 7.76 -9.07 -22.25
C ALA A 121 6.72 -8.04 -22.73
N TRP A 122 5.61 -7.90 -22.01
CA TRP A 122 4.55 -6.95 -22.33
C TRP A 122 4.97 -5.48 -22.13
N SER A 123 5.67 -5.19 -21.04
CA SER A 123 5.97 -3.80 -20.65
C SER A 123 7.05 -3.14 -21.52
N GLY A 124 7.98 -3.93 -22.08
CA GLY A 124 9.16 -3.40 -22.77
C GLY A 124 10.07 -2.58 -21.85
N LEU A 125 9.99 -2.80 -20.54
CA LEU A 125 10.83 -2.17 -19.52
C LEU A 125 11.96 -3.11 -19.10
N GLU A 126 12.94 -2.56 -18.39
CA GLU A 126 14.04 -3.34 -17.82
C GLU A 126 13.56 -4.20 -16.63
N ALA A 127 14.33 -5.23 -16.28
CA ALA A 127 13.95 -6.23 -15.29
C ALA A 127 13.67 -5.64 -13.90
N GLU A 128 14.34 -4.55 -13.55
CA GLU A 128 14.18 -3.77 -12.32
C GLU A 128 12.75 -3.22 -12.18
N ALA A 129 12.03 -3.03 -13.29
CA ALA A 129 10.65 -2.59 -13.26
C ALA A 129 9.71 -3.63 -12.61
N LEU A 130 10.08 -4.92 -12.65
CA LEU A 130 9.26 -5.99 -12.09
C LEU A 130 9.06 -5.87 -10.58
N ASP A 131 9.97 -5.21 -9.87
CA ASP A 131 9.85 -4.99 -8.42
C ASP A 131 8.76 -3.97 -8.08
N TYR A 132 8.38 -3.14 -9.06
CA TYR A 132 7.29 -2.18 -8.96
C TYR A 132 6.00 -2.69 -9.63
N LEU A 133 6.12 -3.59 -10.62
CA LEU A 133 4.99 -4.08 -11.41
C LEU A 133 4.42 -5.40 -10.90
N VAL A 134 5.20 -6.26 -10.24
CA VAL A 134 4.73 -7.56 -9.72
C VAL A 134 4.82 -7.55 -8.20
N ILE A 135 3.76 -7.06 -7.57
CA ILE A 135 3.71 -6.80 -6.12
C ILE A 135 3.01 -7.96 -5.43
N ARG A 136 3.69 -8.63 -4.51
CA ARG A 136 3.13 -9.71 -3.69
C ARG A 136 3.09 -9.35 -2.22
N GLY A 137 2.16 -9.93 -1.48
CA GLY A 137 2.08 -9.73 -0.04
C GLY A 137 1.00 -10.59 0.61
N LYS A 138 0.70 -10.28 1.87
CA LYS A 138 -0.39 -10.92 2.61
C LYS A 138 -1.12 -9.89 3.45
N GLU A 139 -2.44 -10.01 3.51
CA GLU A 139 -3.32 -9.24 4.38
C GLU A 139 -3.98 -10.18 5.37
N SER A 140 -4.04 -9.78 6.63
CA SER A 140 -4.72 -10.54 7.68
C SER A 140 -5.87 -9.71 8.23
N ASN A 141 -7.06 -10.28 8.26
CA ASN A 141 -8.18 -9.65 8.95
C ASN A 141 -8.64 -10.53 10.11
N SER A 142 -8.65 -9.95 11.30
CA SER A 142 -9.24 -10.52 12.51
C SER A 142 -10.45 -9.67 12.86
N ALA A 143 -11.65 -10.20 12.68
CA ALA A 143 -12.90 -9.47 12.98
C ALA A 143 -13.07 -9.17 14.48
N TYR A 144 -12.43 -9.95 15.34
CA TYR A 144 -12.43 -9.77 16.79
C TYR A 144 -11.11 -10.31 17.35
N THR A 145 -10.45 -9.54 18.23
CA THR A 145 -9.25 -10.01 18.93
C THR A 145 -9.53 -10.00 20.43
N LYS A 146 -9.84 -11.18 20.99
CA LYS A 146 -10.13 -11.34 22.43
C LYS A 146 -9.00 -10.85 23.35
N SER A 147 -7.79 -10.66 22.83
CA SER A 147 -6.59 -10.36 23.62
C SER A 147 -6.29 -8.88 23.84
N LYS A 148 -7.01 -7.94 23.21
CA LYS A 148 -6.72 -6.49 23.36
C LYS A 148 -7.93 -5.64 23.72
N ASP A 149 -9.12 -5.91 23.17
CA ASP A 149 -10.29 -5.05 23.33
C ASP A 149 -11.56 -5.89 23.54
N GLU A 150 -11.62 -6.63 24.65
CA GLU A 150 -12.83 -7.39 25.00
C GLU A 150 -13.92 -6.44 25.52
N ILE A 151 -15.09 -6.48 24.88
CA ILE A 151 -16.24 -5.67 25.29
C ILE A 151 -16.80 -6.28 26.56
N SER A 152 -16.93 -5.47 27.61
CA SER A 152 -17.56 -5.86 28.87
C SER A 152 -19.03 -5.41 28.90
N ILE A 153 -19.93 -6.28 29.38
CA ILE A 153 -21.36 -6.04 29.50
C ILE A 153 -21.73 -5.88 30.97
N LEU A 154 -22.34 -4.75 31.33
CA LEU A 154 -22.92 -4.52 32.67
C LEU A 154 -24.35 -5.08 32.72
N HIS A 155 -24.57 -6.07 33.57
CA HIS A 155 -25.88 -6.67 33.80
C HIS A 155 -26.67 -5.89 34.85
N LYS A 156 -28.01 -6.04 34.83
CA LYS A 156 -28.92 -5.36 35.76
C LYS A 156 -28.68 -5.70 37.24
N ASN A 157 -28.04 -6.84 37.53
CA ASN A 157 -27.61 -7.25 38.87
C ASN A 157 -26.29 -6.58 39.32
N GLY A 158 -25.72 -5.68 38.51
CA GLY A 158 -24.45 -5.00 38.78
C GLY A 158 -23.21 -5.77 38.36
N GLN A 159 -23.35 -7.01 37.86
CA GLN A 159 -22.22 -7.82 37.42
C GLN A 159 -21.71 -7.35 36.05
N VAL A 160 -20.40 -7.24 35.91
CA VAL A 160 -19.74 -6.98 34.63
C VAL A 160 -19.16 -8.29 34.11
N LEU A 161 -19.63 -8.74 32.95
CA LEU A 161 -19.14 -9.96 32.30
C LEU A 161 -18.62 -9.67 30.90
N PRO A 162 -17.57 -10.36 30.45
CA PRO A 162 -17.10 -10.21 29.08
C PRO A 162 -18.15 -10.68 28.06
N MET A 163 -18.18 -10.03 26.89
CA MET A 163 -19.11 -10.36 25.79
C MET A 163 -18.98 -11.84 25.37
N SER A 164 -17.76 -12.38 25.42
CA SER A 164 -17.48 -13.78 25.11
C SER A 164 -18.12 -14.79 26.06
N GLN A 165 -18.47 -14.37 27.28
CA GLN A 165 -19.08 -15.20 28.31
C GLN A 165 -20.59 -14.96 28.44
N SER A 166 -21.12 -13.92 27.80
CA SER A 166 -22.52 -13.49 27.90
C SER A 166 -23.33 -13.77 26.64
N THR A 167 -22.73 -14.35 25.59
CA THR A 167 -23.39 -14.69 24.34
C THR A 167 -23.20 -16.17 23.99
N ASP A 168 -24.27 -16.84 23.56
CA ASP A 168 -24.26 -18.24 23.08
C ASP A 168 -23.61 -18.40 21.69
N TYR A 169 -23.23 -17.29 21.04
CA TYR A 169 -22.60 -17.29 19.73
C TYR A 169 -21.08 -17.34 19.88
N ASP A 170 -20.48 -18.42 19.40
CA ASP A 170 -19.02 -18.57 19.35
C ASP A 170 -18.44 -17.54 18.36
N LEU A 171 -18.01 -16.40 18.90
CA LEU A 171 -17.31 -15.33 18.15
C LEU A 171 -15.99 -15.92 17.63
N GLN A 172 -16.03 -16.50 16.42
CA GLN A 172 -14.85 -17.06 15.77
C GLN A 172 -13.85 -15.94 15.44
N SER A 173 -12.94 -15.69 16.37
CA SER A 173 -11.81 -14.77 16.26
C SER A 173 -10.67 -15.36 15.41
N ARG A 174 -10.98 -16.10 14.34
CA ARG A 174 -9.95 -16.70 13.49
C ARG A 174 -9.46 -15.64 12.51
N ALA A 175 -8.21 -15.22 12.67
CA ALA A 175 -7.54 -14.37 11.70
C ALA A 175 -7.55 -15.06 10.33
N VAL A 176 -8.19 -14.43 9.34
CA VAL A 176 -8.16 -14.92 7.96
C VAL A 176 -7.01 -14.21 7.24
N THR A 177 -5.97 -14.98 6.91
CA THR A 177 -4.84 -14.49 6.09
C THR A 177 -5.14 -14.75 4.62
N LYS A 178 -5.02 -13.73 3.78
CA LYS A 178 -5.06 -13.83 2.32
C LYS A 178 -3.74 -13.37 1.74
N TYR A 179 -3.17 -14.19 0.87
CA TYR A 179 -2.01 -13.84 0.07
C TYR A 179 -2.50 -13.13 -1.19
N PHE A 180 -1.84 -12.04 -1.58
CA PHE A 180 -2.18 -11.31 -2.79
C PHE A 180 -1.03 -11.22 -3.78
N LEU A 181 -1.42 -11.11 -5.06
CA LEU A 181 -0.53 -10.79 -6.17
C LEU A 181 -1.20 -9.68 -6.98
N CYS A 182 -0.49 -8.57 -7.17
CA CYS A 182 -0.94 -7.37 -7.87
C CYS A 182 -0.01 -7.08 -9.05
N TYR A 183 -0.56 -7.01 -10.26
CA TYR A 183 0.22 -6.83 -11.49
C TYR A 183 -0.59 -6.19 -12.63
N PRO A 184 0.05 -5.54 -13.62
CA PRO A 184 -0.62 -4.97 -14.78
C PRO A 184 -1.52 -5.96 -15.51
N LYS A 185 -2.62 -5.46 -16.08
CA LYS A 185 -3.48 -6.25 -16.96
C LYS A 185 -2.85 -6.28 -18.35
N ILE A 186 -2.34 -7.45 -18.74
CA ILE A 186 -1.94 -7.73 -20.12
C ILE A 186 -3.23 -7.86 -20.92
N ALA A 187 -3.45 -6.96 -21.88
CA ALA A 187 -4.62 -6.95 -22.76
C ALA A 187 -4.38 -7.84 -23.97
#